data_AF-A0AAJ2KLH7-F1
#
_entry.id   AF-A0AAJ2KLH7-F1
#
_cell.length_a   1.000
_cell.length_b   1.000
_cell.length_c   1.000
_cell.angle_alpha   90.00
_cell.angle_beta   90.00
_cell.angle_gamma   90.00
#
_symmetry.space_group_name_H-M   'P 1'
#
loop_
_entity.id
_entity.type
_entity.pdbx_description
1 polymer ?
#
loop_
_entity_poly.entity_id
_entity_poly.type
_entity_poly.pdbx_seq_one_letter_code
_entity_poly.pdbx_strand_id
1 'polypeptide(L)' 'MSYKQQEEIKNVIAEEGANLTAKKLKIIIEKIFSIEVSKSTAHRLMQKLGFSYITPRPVHNKQDKNKQEEFKKKS' A
#
# COMPACT_ATOMS: atom_id res chain seq x y z
N MET A 1 18.64 -4.52 8.23
CA MET A 1 18.61 -4.06 6.83
C MET A 1 19.33 -2.72 6.74
N SER A 2 20.31 -2.60 5.87
CA SER A 2 21.13 -1.38 5.72
C SER A 2 20.28 -0.20 5.21
N TYR A 3 20.74 1.03 5.42
CA TYR A 3 20.06 2.25 4.95
C TYR A 3 19.88 2.23 3.43
N LYS A 4 20.94 1.86 2.69
CA LYS A 4 20.93 1.74 1.23
C LYS A 4 19.85 0.77 0.72
N GLN A 5 19.70 -0.37 1.40
CA GLN A 5 18.68 -1.37 1.06
C GLN A 5 17.26 -0.86 1.32
N GLN A 6 17.06 -0.06 2.38
CA GLN A 6 15.75 0.54 2.69
C GLN A 6 15.34 1.57 1.64
N GLU A 7 16.30 2.33 1.12
CA GLU A 7 16.08 3.33 0.06
C GLU A 7 15.71 2.68 -1.27
N GLU A 8 16.39 1.59 -1.63
CA GLU A 8 16.09 0.80 -2.83
C GLU A 8 14.70 0.15 -2.74
N ILE A 9 14.33 -0.37 -1.56
CA ILE A 9 12.96 -0.85 -1.29
C ILE A 9 11.94 0.28 -1.42
N LYS A 10 12.24 1.48 -0.95
CA LYS A 10 11.34 2.63 -1.06
C LYS A 10 11.06 2.96 -2.53
N ASN A 11 12.06 2.87 -3.40
CA ASN A 11 11.90 3.08 -4.84
C ASN A 11 11.00 2.00 -5.46
N VAL A 12 11.24 0.72 -5.15
CA VAL A 12 10.37 -0.39 -5.58
C VAL A 12 8.92 -0.18 -5.13
N ILE A 13 8.73 0.28 -3.89
CA ILE A 13 7.40 0.58 -3.36
C ILE A 13 6.72 1.69 -4.16
N ALA A 14 7.45 2.73 -4.53
CA ALA A 14 6.92 3.84 -5.31
C ALA A 14 6.57 3.43 -6.75
N GLU A 15 7.37 2.55 -7.37
CA GLU A 15 7.13 2.03 -8.72
C GLU A 15 5.92 1.10 -8.81
N GLU A 16 5.76 0.18 -7.86
CA GLU A 16 4.64 -0.78 -7.84
C GLU A 16 3.32 -0.15 -7.35
N GLY A 17 3.40 0.87 -6.50
CA GLY A 17 2.25 1.61 -5.99
C GLY A 17 1.19 0.71 -5.35
N ALA A 18 -0.08 0.89 -5.74
CA ALA A 18 -1.23 0.23 -5.12
C ALA A 18 -1.29 -1.29 -5.32
N ASN A 19 -0.55 -1.85 -6.28
CA ASN A 19 -0.51 -3.29 -6.55
C ASN A 19 0.45 -4.05 -5.63
N LEU A 20 1.24 -3.34 -4.83
CA LEU A 20 2.24 -3.96 -3.97
C LEU A 20 1.62 -4.59 -2.73
N THR A 21 1.63 -5.92 -2.67
CA THR A 21 1.27 -6.68 -1.46
C THR A 21 2.52 -7.04 -0.64
N ALA A 22 2.40 -7.18 0.68
CA ALA A 22 3.49 -7.64 1.55
C ALA A 22 4.13 -8.98 1.13
N LYS A 23 3.34 -9.89 0.53
CA LYS A 23 3.85 -11.15 -0.04
C LYS A 23 4.72 -10.89 -1.28
N LYS A 24 4.31 -9.95 -2.13
CA LYS A 24 5.05 -9.56 -3.33
C LYS A 24 6.36 -8.87 -2.93
N LEU A 25 6.31 -7.97 -1.95
CA LEU A 25 7.49 -7.32 -1.41
C LEU A 25 8.49 -8.34 -0.80
N LYS A 26 8.01 -9.34 -0.05
CA LYS A 26 8.85 -10.45 0.43
C LYS A 26 9.64 -11.09 -0.71
N ILE A 27 8.96 -11.49 -1.79
CA ILE A 27 9.59 -12.15 -2.95
C ILE A 27 10.60 -11.22 -3.63
N ILE A 28 10.30 -9.92 -3.73
CA ILE A 28 11.22 -8.95 -4.31
C ILE A 28 12.49 -8.81 -3.46
N ILE A 29 12.34 -8.69 -2.13
CA ILE A 29 13.48 -8.60 -1.21
C ILE A 29 14.36 -9.85 -1.29
N GLU A 30 13.76 -11.02 -1.36
CA GLU A 30 14.46 -12.29 -1.54
C GLU A 30 15.23 -12.35 -2.86
N LYS A 31 14.65 -11.86 -3.95
CA LYS A 31 15.29 -11.86 -5.28
C LYS A 31 16.43 -10.85 -5.38
N ILE A 32 16.27 -9.63 -4.84
CA ILE A 32 17.25 -8.55 -5.00
C ILE A 32 18.42 -8.74 -4.03
N PHE A 33 18.13 -9.09 -2.78
CA PHE A 33 19.11 -9.10 -1.71
C PHE A 33 19.53 -10.50 -1.26
N SER A 34 18.88 -11.56 -1.75
CA SER A 34 19.08 -12.95 -1.28
C SER A 34 18.86 -13.09 0.23
N ILE A 35 17.97 -12.27 0.80
CA ILE A 35 17.61 -12.27 2.22
C ILE A 35 16.19 -12.81 2.37
N GLU A 36 16.03 -13.89 3.11
CA GLU A 36 14.70 -14.38 3.47
C GLU A 36 14.08 -13.50 4.55
N VAL A 37 12.87 -12.99 4.29
CA VAL A 37 12.12 -12.19 5.25
C VAL A 37 10.72 -12.77 5.47
N SER A 38 10.25 -12.72 6.72
CA SER A 38 8.88 -13.10 6.99
C SER A 38 7.90 -12.09 6.37
N LYS A 39 6.68 -12.54 6.06
CA LYS A 39 5.59 -11.66 5.58
C LYS A 39 5.34 -10.49 6.54
N SER A 40 5.42 -10.73 7.85
CA SER A 40 5.23 -9.69 8.87
C SER A 40 6.35 -8.66 8.87
N THR A 41 7.60 -9.08 8.62
CA THR A 41 8.73 -8.16 8.46
C THR A 41 8.59 -7.31 7.21
N ALA A 42 8.18 -7.89 6.07
CA ALA A 42 7.89 -7.12 4.86
C ALA A 42 6.77 -6.08 5.10
N HIS A 43 5.70 -6.46 5.80
CA HIS A 43 4.61 -5.54 6.16
C HIS A 43 5.06 -4.40 7.09
N ARG A 44 5.88 -4.69 8.10
CA ARG A 44 6.47 -3.65 8.98
C ARG A 44 7.37 -2.70 8.21
N LEU A 45 8.14 -3.20 7.24
CA LEU A 45 8.97 -2.38 6.35
C LEU A 45 8.12 -1.42 5.53
N MET A 46 7.01 -1.90 4.94
CA MET A 46 6.06 -1.04 4.20
C MET A 46 5.56 0.12 5.08
N GLN A 47 5.10 -0.19 6.30
CA GLN A 47 4.64 0.84 7.24
C GLN A 47 5.75 1.83 7.63
N LYS A 48 6.94 1.31 7.95
CA LYS A 48 8.10 2.14 8.33
C LYS A 48 8.50 3.11 7.21
N LEU A 49 8.36 2.70 5.96
CA LEU A 49 8.68 3.50 4.78
C LEU A 49 7.52 4.42 4.34
N GLY A 50 6.44 4.50 5.10
CA GLY A 50 5.31 5.39 4.85
C GLY A 50 4.34 4.89 3.77
N PHE A 51 4.42 3.62 3.36
CA PHE A 51 3.49 3.07 2.39
C PHE A 51 2.10 2.90 3.01
N SER A 52 1.11 3.52 2.38
CA SER A 52 -0.29 3.44 2.77
C SER A 52 -1.12 3.11 1.54
N TYR A 53 -1.99 2.10 1.64
CA TYR A 53 -2.97 1.86 0.57
C TYR A 53 -3.96 3.01 0.56
N ILE A 54 -3.98 3.79 -0.52
CA ILE A 54 -5.03 4.75 -0.79
C ILE A 54 -6.24 3.95 -1.25
N THR A 55 -7.05 3.49 -0.31
CA THR A 55 -8.35 2.88 -0.61
C THR A 55 -9.40 3.98 -0.64
N PRO A 56 -10.35 3.94 -1.61
CA PRO A 56 -11.48 4.85 -1.56
C PRO A 56 -12.25 4.60 -0.26
N ARG A 57 -12.85 5.66 0.30
CA ARG A 57 -13.69 5.53 1.49
C ARG A 57 -14.79 4.51 1.20
N PRO A 58 -15.00 3.50 2.08
CA PRO A 58 -16.02 2.48 1.85
C PRO A 58 -17.40 3.12 1.70
N VAL A 59 -18.15 2.65 0.70
CA VAL A 59 -19.54 3.08 0.45
C VAL A 59 -20.47 2.09 1.15
N HIS A 60 -21.37 2.59 1.99
CA HIS A 60 -22.32 1.73 2.68
C HIS A 60 -23.35 1.18 1.68
N ASN A 61 -23.67 -0.12 1.74
CA ASN A 61 -24.55 -0.77 0.75
C ASN A 61 -25.98 -0.17 0.71
N LYS A 62 -26.48 0.33 1.84
CA LYS A 62 -27.78 1.04 1.93
C LYS A 62 -27.70 2.53 1.56
N GLN A 63 -26.55 3.03 1.11
CA GLN A 63 -26.39 4.43 0.74
C GLN A 63 -27.08 4.68 -0.61
N ASP A 64 -28.21 5.36 -0.58
CA ASP A 64 -28.92 5.79 -1.77
C ASP A 64 -28.19 6.99 -2.41
N LYS A 65 -27.50 6.72 -3.52
CA LYS A 65 -26.73 7.74 -4.25
C LYS A 65 -27.61 8.88 -4.73
N ASN A 66 -28.87 8.61 -5.09
CA ASN A 66 -29.78 9.62 -5.64
C ASN A 66 -30.16 10.65 -4.57
N LYS A 67 -30.51 10.17 -3.37
CA LYS A 67 -30.80 11.06 -2.22
C LYS A 67 -29.58 11.89 -1.80
N GLN A 68 -28.39 11.33 -1.93
CA GLN A 68 -27.15 12.03 -1.58
C GLN A 68 -26.80 13.13 -2.58
N GLU A 69 -27.00 12.88 -3.89
CA GLU A 69 -26.83 13.88 -4.94
C GLU A 69 -27.91 14.98 -4.87
N GLU A 70 -29.16 14.64 -4.53
CA GLU A 70 -30.23 15.61 -4.30
C GLU A 70 -29.96 16.50 -3.08
N PHE A 71 -29.38 15.93 -2.01
CA PHE A 71 -29.01 16.68 -0.80
C PHE A 71 -27.81 17.63 -0.99
N LYS A 72 -26.88 17.31 -1.90
CA LYS A 72 -25.75 18.20 -2.18
C LYS A 72 -26.27 19.50 -2.80
N LYS A 73 -26.14 20.61 -2.09
CA LYS A 73 -26.48 21.94 -2.62
C LYS A 73 -25.64 22.20 -3.87
N LYS A 74 -26.31 22.46 -4.99
CA LYS A 74 -25.69 23.01 -6.20
C LYS A 74 -25.33 24.45 -5.86
N SER A 75 -24.08 24.67 -5.45
CA SER A 75 -23.53 26.02 -5.29
C SER A 75 -22.93 26.50 -6.60
#